data_AF-A0A109GCN0-F1
#
_entry.id   AF-A0A109GCN0-F1
#
_cell.length_a   1.000
_cell.length_b   1.000
_cell.length_c   1.000
_cell.angle_alpha   90.00
_cell.angle_beta   90.00
_cell.angle_gamma   90.00
#
_symmetry.space_group_name_H-M   'P 1'
#
loop_
_entity.id
_entity.type
_entity.pdbx_description
1 polymer ?
#
loop_
_entity_poly.entity_id
_entity_poly.type
_entity_poly.pdbx_seq_one_letter_code
_entity_poly.pdbx_strand_id
1 'polypeptide(L)'
;MNILKLLSIDFKLKFTTQYSVILNRFSFTKRISNRNLILCSLLFKIIIGVVGFYIASILFIENYMWNILYINVGFLIISIFIKSIVSYKETAILKSDIYVYSMFTMEEIYNLNMLSSLLWALFGNISSLTLLFILSIHLKGFFYSILLLINSFLLLILIFTLFNKISASYFISKIQKPIGAIRFLFYLAFSCLFFFLGYKFVDILKQPFHVVRERIVTFKILTNEDYAKSVTQELFYSIINPLIDSINKVVFVLKSICNYIIFSPYMSLVLFICIGFVLSIKSKPLLNRFIVSLKNEKDLLHYFSKLYSLFNKRIFKDSMLDFEIKLLERERFLISPKFFQLIFFTYESLFYMGLFFNLFQSSQDGALEYLLYMALVLLIMFNHCFELRTEYPQLFLLGAMKEKILLFRFSGTGMLPLYKSKILLMYTLMIIPTMFLLIFTVYMISVNITYIFGLIIIFITFKLVPIVQMWATTYLIKTDYITYMDVGTTEEEELINKIQAIPRKILVLPLLYFLYFLLFMKIPVQVMFYIFSAYVIFYILISVVFIIVSKKYAVNNIKKFDSKWLRL
;
A
#
# COMPACT_ATOMS: atom_id res chain seq x y z
N MET A 1 26.80 -27.88 4.17
CA MET A 1 27.21 -26.55 3.65
C MET A 1 27.28 -25.58 4.82
N ASN A 2 28.35 -24.78 4.97
CA ASN A 2 28.52 -23.89 6.14
C ASN A 2 27.54 -22.70 6.09
N ILE A 3 26.83 -22.39 7.18
CA ILE A 3 25.81 -21.33 7.28
C ILE A 3 26.34 -19.96 6.82
N LEU A 4 27.61 -19.66 7.15
CA LEU A 4 28.26 -18.42 6.72
C LEU A 4 28.42 -18.32 5.19
N LYS A 5 28.68 -19.44 4.51
CA LYS A 5 28.78 -19.46 3.05
C LYS A 5 27.40 -19.20 2.41
N LEU A 6 26.34 -19.81 2.94
CA LEU A 6 24.96 -19.56 2.51
C LEU A 6 24.59 -18.08 2.64
N LEU A 7 24.82 -17.50 3.82
CA LEU A 7 24.57 -16.06 4.06
C LEU A 7 25.34 -15.17 3.09
N SER A 8 26.59 -15.52 2.79
CA SER A 8 27.42 -14.74 1.85
C SER A 8 26.89 -14.80 0.41
N ILE A 9 26.31 -15.93 0.00
CA ILE A 9 25.72 -16.11 -1.33
C ILE A 9 24.41 -15.31 -1.42
N ASP A 10 23.54 -15.46 -0.42
CA ASP A 10 22.28 -14.72 -0.34
C ASP A 10 22.51 -13.20 -0.35
N PHE A 11 23.49 -12.71 0.41
CA PHE A 11 23.83 -11.29 0.45
C PHE A 11 24.36 -10.79 -0.90
N LYS A 12 25.20 -11.59 -1.58
CA LYS A 12 25.67 -11.26 -2.95
C LYS A 12 24.51 -11.20 -3.93
N LEU A 13 23.60 -12.17 -3.90
CA LEU A 13 22.43 -12.20 -4.79
C LEU A 13 21.52 -10.98 -4.57
N LYS A 14 21.26 -10.61 -3.31
CA LYS A 14 20.50 -9.39 -2.97
C LYS A 14 21.19 -8.12 -3.48
N PHE A 15 22.50 -8.03 -3.31
CA PHE A 15 23.26 -6.89 -3.81
C PHE A 15 23.18 -6.80 -5.34
N THR A 16 23.40 -7.90 -6.06
CA THR A 16 23.36 -7.90 -7.52
C THR A 16 21.97 -7.61 -8.08
N THR A 17 20.91 -8.07 -7.41
CA THR A 17 19.53 -7.82 -7.84
C THR A 17 19.15 -6.35 -7.63
N GLN A 18 19.40 -5.80 -6.45
CA GLN A 18 19.05 -4.39 -6.15
C GLN A 18 19.88 -3.39 -6.94
N TYR A 19 21.17 -3.66 -7.15
CA TYR A 19 22.06 -2.77 -7.89
C TYR A 19 22.19 -3.16 -9.38
N SER A 20 21.38 -4.09 -9.88
CA SER A 20 21.46 -4.62 -11.26
C SER A 20 21.50 -3.52 -12.32
N VAL A 21 20.65 -2.49 -12.18
CA VAL A 21 20.61 -1.34 -13.10
C VAL A 21 21.94 -0.59 -13.12
N ILE A 22 22.53 -0.30 -11.95
CA ILE A 22 23.82 0.40 -11.85
C ILE A 22 24.94 -0.49 -12.38
N LEU A 23 24.94 -1.78 -12.01
CA LEU A 23 25.93 -2.77 -12.43
C LEU A 23 25.92 -3.01 -13.94
N ASN A 24 24.74 -2.91 -14.56
CA ASN A 24 24.57 -3.07 -16.01
C ASN A 24 24.87 -1.79 -16.79
N ARG A 25 24.60 -0.61 -16.20
CA ARG A 25 24.78 0.69 -16.85
C ARG A 25 26.24 1.12 -16.95
N PHE A 26 27.08 0.75 -15.99
CA PHE A 26 28.50 1.08 -16.01
C PHE A 26 29.34 -0.11 -16.48
N SER A 27 30.15 0.08 -17.52
CA SER A 27 30.99 -1.00 -18.06
C SER A 27 32.10 -1.44 -17.08
N PHE A 28 32.58 -0.52 -16.24
CA PHE A 28 33.66 -0.80 -15.29
C PHE A 28 33.21 -1.71 -14.13
N THR A 29 31.93 -1.70 -13.74
CA THR A 29 31.43 -2.57 -12.65
C THR A 29 31.46 -4.04 -13.01
N LYS A 30 31.44 -4.38 -14.31
CA LYS A 30 31.60 -5.76 -14.81
C LYS A 30 33.00 -6.34 -14.56
N ARG A 31 34.01 -5.49 -14.37
CA ARG A 31 35.41 -5.90 -14.10
C ARG A 31 35.72 -6.05 -12.61
N ILE A 32 34.84 -5.56 -11.74
CA ILE A 32 35.06 -5.54 -10.29
C ILE A 32 34.32 -6.73 -9.67
N SER A 33 34.99 -7.46 -8.76
CA SER A 33 34.34 -8.55 -8.03
C SER A 33 33.18 -8.03 -7.15
N ASN A 34 32.10 -8.80 -7.01
CA ASN A 34 30.96 -8.43 -6.15
C ASN A 34 31.38 -8.08 -4.71
N ARG A 35 32.44 -8.71 -4.19
CA ARG A 35 32.98 -8.41 -2.85
C ARG A 35 33.51 -6.98 -2.78
N ASN A 36 34.28 -6.56 -3.76
CA ASN A 36 34.86 -5.21 -3.80
C ASN A 36 33.77 -4.15 -4.00
N LEU A 37 32.74 -4.46 -4.80
CA LEU A 37 31.57 -3.56 -4.97
C LEU A 37 30.80 -3.37 -3.66
N ILE A 38 30.59 -4.44 -2.88
CA ILE A 38 29.96 -4.35 -1.55
C ILE A 38 30.81 -3.48 -0.61
N LEU A 39 32.14 -3.66 -0.59
CA LEU A 39 33.04 -2.85 0.23
C LEU A 39 33.03 -1.37 -0.17
N CYS A 40 33.07 -1.05 -1.47
CA CYS A 40 32.97 0.32 -1.94
C CYS A 40 31.63 0.96 -1.53
N SER A 41 30.52 0.23 -1.65
CA SER A 41 29.20 0.70 -1.19
C SER A 41 29.18 0.98 0.31
N LEU A 42 29.85 0.13 1.10
CA LEU A 42 29.99 0.29 2.55
C LEU A 42 30.77 1.56 2.90
N LEU A 43 31.93 1.77 2.26
CA LEU A 43 32.75 2.97 2.44
C LEU A 43 32.00 4.25 2.05
N PHE A 44 31.28 4.23 0.92
CA PHE A 44 30.50 5.38 0.48
C PHE A 44 29.40 5.76 1.50
N LYS A 45 28.72 4.78 2.09
CA LYS A 45 27.74 5.02 3.16
C LYS A 45 28.38 5.60 4.42
N ILE A 46 29.58 5.15 4.79
CA ILE A 46 30.33 5.72 5.92
C ILE A 46 30.62 7.19 5.64
N ILE A 47 31.12 7.53 4.45
CA ILE A 47 31.43 8.91 4.04
C ILE A 47 30.17 9.80 4.13
N ILE A 48 29.01 9.31 3.67
CA ILE A 48 27.74 10.06 3.77
C ILE A 48 27.44 10.42 5.24
N GLY A 49 27.63 9.50 6.18
CA GLY A 49 27.41 9.78 7.60
C GLY A 49 28.36 10.83 8.16
N VAL A 50 29.64 10.82 7.74
CA VAL A 50 30.64 11.84 8.12
C VAL A 50 30.24 13.22 7.56
N VAL A 51 29.84 13.29 6.29
CA VAL A 51 29.37 14.53 5.66
C VAL A 51 28.12 15.06 6.36
N GLY A 52 27.19 14.17 6.74
CA GLY A 52 26.01 14.55 7.51
C GLY A 52 26.36 15.17 8.87
N PHE A 53 27.37 14.65 9.56
CA PHE A 53 27.88 15.25 10.79
C PHE A 53 28.50 16.63 10.54
N TYR A 54 29.33 16.75 9.51
CA TYR A 54 29.97 18.03 9.14
C TYR A 54 28.94 19.13 8.91
N ILE A 55 27.90 18.83 8.12
CA ILE A 55 26.80 19.77 7.85
C ILE A 55 26.07 20.14 9.16
N ALA A 56 25.78 19.16 10.01
CA ALA A 56 25.12 19.40 11.29
C ALA A 56 25.95 20.33 12.19
N SER A 57 27.26 20.09 12.27
CA SER A 57 28.17 20.87 13.13
C SER A 57 28.35 22.33 12.70
N ILE A 58 28.18 22.63 11.39
CA ILE A 58 28.27 24.01 10.87
C ILE A 58 26.97 24.78 11.12
N LEU A 59 25.82 24.12 10.94
CA LEU A 59 24.53 24.80 10.90
C LEU A 59 23.87 24.95 12.27
N PHE A 60 24.23 24.12 13.25
CA PHE A 60 23.47 24.00 14.50
C PHE A 60 24.32 24.21 15.75
N ILE A 61 23.76 24.99 16.69
CA ILE A 61 24.31 25.14 18.05
C ILE A 61 24.18 23.81 18.80
N GLU A 62 25.04 23.57 19.79
CA GLU A 62 25.15 22.33 20.58
C GLU A 62 23.81 21.78 21.11
N ASN A 63 22.89 22.66 21.57
CA ASN A 63 21.56 22.23 22.02
C ASN A 63 20.72 21.57 20.92
N TYR A 64 20.87 22.00 19.67
CA TYR A 64 20.19 21.39 18.52
C TYR A 64 20.86 20.10 18.06
N MET A 65 22.15 19.89 18.38
CA MET A 65 22.85 18.63 18.09
C MET A 65 22.26 17.44 18.87
N TRP A 66 21.79 17.67 20.09
CA TRP A 66 21.03 16.66 20.85
C TRP A 66 19.74 16.25 20.15
N ASN A 67 19.00 17.22 19.61
CA ASN A 67 17.78 16.94 18.86
C ASN A 67 18.06 16.15 17.58
N ILE A 68 19.16 16.47 16.87
CA ILE A 68 19.60 15.71 15.69
C ILE A 68 19.93 14.27 16.06
N LEU A 69 20.62 14.04 17.19
CA LEU A 69 20.89 12.68 17.69
C LEU A 69 19.58 11.93 17.98
N TYR A 70 18.64 12.54 18.70
CA TYR A 70 17.35 11.92 19.01
C TYR A 70 16.55 11.58 17.76
N ILE A 71 16.49 12.50 16.79
CA ILE A 71 15.82 12.29 15.50
C ILE A 71 16.48 11.16 14.71
N ASN A 72 17.82 11.10 14.68
CA ASN A 72 18.54 10.02 13.99
C ASN A 72 18.27 8.64 14.62
N VAL A 73 18.20 8.56 15.95
CA VAL A 73 17.76 7.34 16.64
C VAL A 73 16.33 6.95 16.23
N GLY A 74 15.41 7.92 16.19
CA GLY A 74 14.05 7.70 15.72
C GLY A 74 14.01 7.16 14.29
N PHE A 75 14.80 7.74 13.40
CA PHE A 75 14.95 7.27 12.02
C PHE A 75 15.49 5.84 11.94
N LEU A 76 16.49 5.49 12.74
CA LEU A 76 17.04 4.13 12.82
C LEU A 76 15.97 3.13 13.26
N ILE A 77 15.23 3.44 14.33
CA ILE A 77 14.15 2.60 14.85
C ILE A 77 13.06 2.40 13.79
N ILE A 78 12.57 3.48 13.18
CA ILE A 78 11.50 3.43 12.18
C ILE A 78 11.95 2.68 10.92
N SER A 79 13.16 2.94 10.42
CA SER A 79 13.67 2.28 9.21
C SER A 79 13.83 0.78 9.39
N ILE A 80 14.29 0.32 10.56
CA ILE A 80 14.43 -1.11 10.86
C ILE A 80 13.08 -1.76 11.15
N PHE A 81 12.18 -1.05 11.83
CA PHE A 81 10.79 -1.49 11.99
C PHE A 81 10.13 -1.73 10.63
N ILE A 82 10.19 -0.77 9.69
CA ILE A 82 9.62 -0.92 8.35
C ILE A 82 10.28 -2.09 7.61
N LYS A 83 11.62 -2.16 7.60
CA LYS A 83 12.35 -3.26 6.94
C LYS A 83 11.98 -4.64 7.51
N SER A 84 11.75 -4.75 8.82
CA SER A 84 11.35 -6.00 9.47
C SER A 84 9.96 -6.47 9.03
N ILE A 85 9.01 -5.53 8.86
CA ILE A 85 7.64 -5.78 8.40
C ILE A 85 7.60 -6.05 6.90
N VAL A 86 8.61 -5.63 6.12
CA VAL A 86 8.67 -5.96 4.68
C VAL A 86 9.36 -7.31 4.47
N SER A 87 10.40 -7.60 5.25
CA SER A 87 11.22 -8.81 5.08
C SER A 87 10.54 -10.11 5.51
N TYR A 88 9.38 -10.07 6.16
CA TYR A 88 8.64 -11.29 6.54
C TYR A 88 8.33 -12.19 5.35
N LYS A 89 8.13 -11.65 4.14
CA LYS A 89 7.86 -12.46 2.94
C LYS A 89 9.05 -13.37 2.63
N GLU A 90 10.26 -12.88 2.87
CA GLU A 90 11.49 -13.62 2.66
C GLU A 90 11.77 -14.67 3.74
N THR A 91 11.22 -14.50 4.95
CA THR A 91 11.43 -15.41 6.08
C THR A 91 10.31 -16.43 6.21
N ALA A 92 9.06 -16.03 5.96
CA ALA A 92 7.85 -16.84 6.10
C ALA A 92 7.59 -17.80 4.93
N ILE A 93 8.16 -17.52 3.74
CA ILE A 93 7.98 -18.35 2.54
C ILE A 93 9.35 -18.93 2.15
N LEU A 94 9.38 -20.24 1.88
CA LEU A 94 10.58 -20.90 1.42
C LEU A 94 11.00 -20.38 0.03
N LYS A 95 12.23 -19.84 -0.09
CA LYS A 95 12.71 -19.19 -1.32
C LYS A 95 13.02 -20.15 -2.47
N SER A 96 13.37 -21.39 -2.17
CA SER A 96 13.71 -22.39 -3.17
C SER A 96 13.45 -23.79 -2.66
N ASP A 97 13.04 -24.68 -3.57
CA ASP A 97 12.81 -26.09 -3.25
C ASP A 97 14.12 -26.79 -2.82
N ILE A 98 15.29 -26.22 -3.14
CA ILE A 98 16.61 -26.69 -2.68
C ILE A 98 16.67 -26.76 -1.14
N TYR A 99 16.02 -25.84 -0.44
CA TYR A 99 15.96 -25.87 1.02
C TYR A 99 15.08 -27.02 1.57
N VAL A 100 14.14 -27.54 0.79
CA VAL A 100 13.34 -28.73 1.14
C VAL A 100 14.23 -29.98 1.16
N TYR A 101 15.23 -30.04 0.27
CA TYR A 101 16.18 -31.15 0.18
C TYR A 101 17.44 -30.93 1.04
N SER A 102 17.50 -29.85 1.82
CA SER A 102 18.61 -29.57 2.71
C SER A 102 18.49 -30.33 4.03
N MET A 103 19.61 -30.69 4.66
CA MET A 103 19.61 -31.34 5.99
C MET A 103 19.20 -30.41 7.14
N PHE A 104 18.96 -29.13 6.87
CA PHE A 104 18.58 -28.16 7.91
C PHE A 104 17.11 -28.34 8.30
N THR A 105 16.83 -28.17 9.59
CA THR A 105 15.44 -28.12 10.03
C THR A 105 14.77 -26.85 9.50
N MET A 106 13.45 -26.90 9.34
CA MET A 106 12.68 -25.73 8.88
C MET A 106 12.82 -24.50 9.78
N GLU A 107 13.05 -24.69 11.08
CA GLU A 107 13.30 -23.62 12.04
C GLU A 107 14.67 -22.95 11.79
N GLU A 108 15.69 -23.74 11.47
CA GLU A 108 17.02 -23.23 11.11
C GLU A 108 16.99 -22.43 9.81
N ILE A 109 16.24 -22.90 8.81
CA ILE A 109 16.06 -22.19 7.53
C ILE A 109 15.37 -20.84 7.76
N TYR A 110 14.33 -20.80 8.61
CA TYR A 110 13.68 -19.53 8.99
C TYR A 110 14.66 -18.56 9.63
N ASN A 111 15.42 -19.02 10.63
CA ASN A 111 16.37 -18.19 11.35
C ASN A 111 17.50 -17.70 10.45
N LEU A 112 17.96 -18.53 9.49
CA LEU A 112 18.96 -18.14 8.50
C LEU A 112 18.44 -17.03 7.57
N ASN A 113 17.20 -17.18 7.05
CA ASN A 113 16.56 -16.14 6.23
C ASN A 113 16.35 -14.84 7.02
N MET A 114 15.95 -14.94 8.28
CA MET A 114 15.79 -13.79 9.17
C MET A 114 17.13 -13.09 9.41
N LEU A 115 18.20 -13.84 9.66
CA LEU A 115 19.53 -13.27 9.86
C LEU A 115 20.08 -12.62 8.58
N SER A 116 19.88 -13.25 7.42
CA SER A 116 20.21 -12.67 6.10
C SER A 116 19.50 -11.33 5.87
N SER A 117 18.20 -11.24 6.20
CA SER A 117 17.44 -9.99 6.05
C SER A 117 17.81 -8.94 7.10
N LEU A 118 18.16 -9.33 8.32
CA LEU A 118 18.69 -8.43 9.36
C LEU A 118 20.02 -7.80 8.96
N LEU A 119 20.97 -8.60 8.47
CA LEU A 119 22.25 -8.11 7.97
C LEU A 119 22.06 -7.12 6.81
N TRP A 120 21.12 -7.41 5.90
CA TRP A 120 20.77 -6.49 4.83
C TRP A 120 20.18 -5.17 5.36
N ALA A 121 19.30 -5.24 6.36
CA ALA A 121 18.68 -4.08 6.95
C ALA A 121 19.71 -3.15 7.60
N LEU A 122 20.64 -3.72 8.37
CA LEU A 122 21.76 -3.03 9.00
C LEU A 122 22.72 -2.45 7.96
N PHE A 123 23.07 -3.21 6.91
CA PHE A 123 23.89 -2.69 5.81
C PHE A 123 23.26 -1.48 5.12
N GLY A 124 21.94 -1.43 5.02
CA GLY A 124 21.21 -0.27 4.50
C GLY A 124 21.33 0.99 5.38
N ASN A 125 21.55 0.83 6.68
CA ASN A 125 21.51 1.92 7.68
C ASN A 125 22.91 2.33 8.20
N ILE A 126 23.98 1.92 7.51
CA ILE A 126 25.36 2.21 7.92
C ILE A 126 25.62 3.71 8.05
N SER A 127 25.11 4.54 7.13
CA SER A 127 25.29 6.00 7.18
C SER A 127 24.68 6.64 8.44
N SER A 128 23.49 6.20 8.85
CA SER A 128 22.85 6.68 10.08
C SER A 128 23.55 6.16 11.35
N LEU A 129 24.08 4.94 11.32
CA LEU A 129 24.87 4.38 12.43
C LEU A 129 26.21 5.11 12.59
N THR A 130 26.89 5.45 11.48
CA THR A 130 28.12 6.25 11.54
C THR A 130 27.85 7.67 12.01
N LEU A 131 26.76 8.31 11.53
CA LEU A 131 26.32 9.60 12.03
C LEU A 131 26.07 9.56 13.56
N LEU A 132 25.37 8.53 14.05
CA LEU A 132 25.10 8.33 15.47
C LEU A 132 26.40 8.21 16.27
N PHE A 133 27.36 7.43 15.79
CA PHE A 133 28.65 7.23 16.45
C PHE A 133 29.47 8.53 16.54
N ILE A 134 29.53 9.30 15.46
CA ILE A 134 30.30 10.55 15.44
C ILE A 134 29.64 11.61 16.31
N LEU A 135 28.30 11.74 16.24
CA LEU A 135 27.53 12.63 17.11
C LEU A 135 27.70 12.28 18.59
N SER A 136 27.68 10.98 18.94
CA SER A 136 27.86 10.56 20.32
C SER A 136 29.27 10.83 20.84
N ILE A 137 30.30 10.70 19.98
CA ILE A 137 31.69 11.02 20.35
C ILE A 137 31.78 12.51 20.68
N HIS A 138 31.21 13.35 19.82
CA HIS A 138 31.22 14.79 20.01
C HIS A 138 30.51 15.23 21.30
N LEU A 139 29.37 14.60 21.63
CA LEU A 139 28.53 15.02 22.77
C LEU A 139 28.88 14.36 24.12
N LYS A 140 29.35 13.11 24.15
CA LYS A 140 29.56 12.32 25.39
C LYS A 140 30.94 11.65 25.50
N GLY A 141 31.79 11.75 24.48
CA GLY A 141 33.10 11.12 24.45
C GLY A 141 33.08 9.65 24.00
N PHE A 142 34.28 9.10 23.79
CA PHE A 142 34.50 7.84 23.07
C PHE A 142 33.93 6.59 23.77
N PHE A 143 34.23 6.41 25.07
CA PHE A 143 33.78 5.21 25.80
C PHE A 143 32.26 5.12 25.92
N TYR A 144 31.59 6.24 26.20
CA TYR A 144 30.12 6.30 26.20
C TYR A 144 29.55 6.02 24.81
N SER A 145 30.24 6.43 23.75
CA SER A 145 29.81 6.17 22.36
C SER A 145 29.83 4.69 21.98
N ILE A 146 30.81 3.93 22.47
CA ILE A 146 30.87 2.48 22.23
C ILE A 146 29.67 1.79 22.90
N LEU A 147 29.44 2.08 24.17
CA LEU A 147 28.31 1.53 24.93
C LEU A 147 26.97 1.89 24.24
N LEU A 148 26.86 3.13 23.79
CA LEU A 148 25.71 3.63 23.04
C LEU A 148 25.45 2.85 21.76
N LEU A 149 26.51 2.62 20.99
CA LEU A 149 26.42 1.89 19.74
C LEU A 149 25.99 0.44 20.00
N ILE A 150 26.55 -0.21 21.03
CA ILE A 150 26.14 -1.57 21.45
C ILE A 150 24.66 -1.61 21.81
N ASN A 151 24.19 -0.74 22.71
CA ASN A 151 22.78 -0.69 23.13
C ASN A 151 21.86 -0.40 21.94
N SER A 152 22.24 0.52 21.06
CA SER A 152 21.47 0.82 19.86
C SER A 152 21.39 -0.40 18.93
N PHE A 153 22.50 -1.11 18.72
CA PHE A 153 22.54 -2.27 17.84
C PHE A 153 21.70 -3.43 18.39
N LEU A 154 21.75 -3.67 19.70
CA LEU A 154 20.90 -4.66 20.37
C LEU A 154 19.43 -4.29 20.29
N LEU A 155 19.08 -3.03 20.53
CA LEU A 155 17.70 -2.55 20.39
C LEU A 155 17.19 -2.77 18.95
N LEU A 156 18.02 -2.47 17.96
CA LEU A 156 17.70 -2.68 16.55
C LEU A 156 17.51 -4.16 16.20
N ILE A 157 18.35 -5.05 16.73
CA ILE A 157 18.19 -6.51 16.56
C ILE A 157 16.89 -6.98 17.22
N LEU A 158 16.60 -6.52 18.43
CA LEU A 158 15.38 -6.88 19.15
C LEU A 158 14.15 -6.47 18.35
N ILE A 159 14.08 -5.21 17.91
CA ILE A 159 12.97 -4.68 17.12
C ILE A 159 12.81 -5.50 15.83
N PHE A 160 13.90 -5.72 15.09
CA PHE A 160 13.82 -6.46 13.83
C PHE A 160 13.32 -7.89 14.03
N THR A 161 13.90 -8.64 14.98
CA THR A 161 13.56 -10.04 15.23
C THR A 161 12.12 -10.19 15.75
N LEU A 162 11.72 -9.34 16.69
CA LEU A 162 10.37 -9.36 17.27
C LEU A 162 9.32 -9.06 16.20
N PHE A 163 9.46 -7.96 15.46
CA PHE A 163 8.46 -7.58 14.45
C PHE A 163 8.49 -8.49 13.22
N ASN A 164 9.65 -9.02 12.82
CA ASN A 164 9.71 -10.03 11.75
C ASN A 164 9.00 -11.33 12.17
N LYS A 165 9.24 -11.85 13.39
CA LYS A 165 8.53 -13.04 13.89
C LYS A 165 7.03 -12.81 14.04
N ILE A 166 6.61 -11.67 14.58
CA ILE A 166 5.19 -11.32 14.69
C ILE A 166 4.55 -11.24 13.30
N SER A 167 5.16 -10.54 12.35
CA SER A 167 4.61 -10.39 11.00
C SER A 167 4.61 -11.70 10.20
N ALA A 168 5.66 -12.50 10.29
CA ALA A 168 5.73 -13.83 9.68
C ALA A 168 4.71 -14.78 10.29
N SER A 169 4.62 -14.86 11.62
CA SER A 169 3.62 -15.66 12.33
C SER A 169 2.20 -15.21 12.00
N TYR A 170 1.97 -13.90 11.93
CA TYR A 170 0.69 -13.33 11.51
C TYR A 170 0.33 -13.71 10.07
N PHE A 171 1.28 -13.65 9.14
CA PHE A 171 1.09 -14.05 7.75
C PHE A 171 0.82 -15.56 7.61
N ILE A 172 1.62 -16.40 8.26
CA ILE A 172 1.46 -17.86 8.25
C ILE A 172 0.11 -18.23 8.89
N SER A 173 -0.19 -17.63 10.04
CA SER A 173 -1.47 -17.79 10.71
C SER A 173 -2.62 -17.32 9.84
N LYS A 174 -2.46 -16.25 9.05
CA LYS A 174 -3.47 -15.79 8.08
C LYS A 174 -3.78 -16.86 7.04
N ILE A 175 -2.77 -17.54 6.53
CA ILE A 175 -2.95 -18.57 5.51
C ILE A 175 -3.55 -19.85 6.12
N GLN A 176 -2.98 -20.34 7.23
CA GLN A 176 -3.30 -21.65 7.81
C GLN A 176 -4.58 -21.66 8.65
N LYS A 177 -4.84 -20.61 9.46
CA LYS A 177 -6.03 -20.60 10.32
C LYS A 177 -7.29 -20.21 9.53
N PRO A 178 -8.48 -20.64 9.97
CA PRO A 178 -9.75 -20.23 9.38
C PRO A 178 -9.93 -18.72 9.39
N ILE A 179 -10.58 -18.19 8.35
CA ILE A 179 -11.03 -16.80 8.34
C ILE A 179 -12.25 -16.71 9.26
N GLY A 180 -12.10 -16.10 10.43
CA GLY A 180 -13.13 -15.99 11.46
C GLY A 180 -13.27 -14.58 12.06
N ALA A 181 -14.14 -14.47 13.07
CA ALA A 181 -14.56 -13.21 13.68
C ALA A 181 -13.40 -12.35 14.22
N ILE A 182 -12.36 -12.96 14.81
CA ILE A 182 -11.20 -12.22 15.34
C ILE A 182 -10.51 -11.42 14.23
N ARG A 183 -10.36 -11.99 13.03
CA ARG A 183 -9.76 -11.27 11.89
C ARG A 183 -10.66 -10.17 11.37
N PHE A 184 -11.97 -10.37 11.44
CA PHE A 184 -12.95 -9.35 11.10
C PHE A 184 -12.87 -8.16 12.07
N LEU A 185 -12.70 -8.42 13.38
CA LEU A 185 -12.46 -7.37 14.38
C LEU A 185 -11.19 -6.57 14.10
N PHE A 186 -10.08 -7.25 13.74
CA PHE A 186 -8.87 -6.54 13.31
C PHE A 186 -9.10 -5.68 12.08
N TYR A 187 -9.80 -6.22 11.06
CA TYR A 187 -10.17 -5.43 9.89
C TYR A 187 -10.99 -4.19 10.30
N LEU A 188 -12.02 -4.32 11.13
CA LEU A 188 -12.82 -3.20 11.62
C LEU A 188 -11.98 -2.16 12.37
N ALA A 189 -11.08 -2.58 13.27
CA ALA A 189 -10.23 -1.66 14.02
C ALA A 189 -9.32 -0.84 13.10
N PHE A 190 -8.67 -1.49 12.11
CA PHE A 190 -7.87 -0.78 11.12
C PHE A 190 -8.73 0.11 10.22
N SER A 191 -9.92 -0.35 9.83
CA SER A 191 -10.88 0.44 9.05
C SER A 191 -11.29 1.73 9.76
N CYS A 192 -11.60 1.65 11.06
CA CYS A 192 -11.89 2.81 11.89
C CYS A 192 -10.68 3.76 12.00
N LEU A 193 -9.46 3.21 12.12
CA LEU A 193 -8.23 4.01 12.16
C LEU A 193 -8.03 4.79 10.85
N PHE A 194 -8.16 4.14 9.69
CA PHE A 194 -8.02 4.81 8.38
C PHE A 194 -9.11 5.87 8.18
N PHE A 195 -10.35 5.57 8.56
CA PHE A 195 -11.43 6.57 8.56
C PHE A 195 -11.10 7.77 9.46
N PHE A 196 -10.62 7.52 10.69
CA PHE A 196 -10.24 8.58 11.62
C PHE A 196 -9.06 9.42 11.12
N LEU A 197 -8.06 8.80 10.49
CA LEU A 197 -6.95 9.53 9.86
C LEU A 197 -7.44 10.45 8.74
N GLY A 198 -8.35 9.97 7.88
CA GLY A 198 -8.98 10.78 6.85
C GLY A 198 -9.75 11.95 7.46
N TYR A 199 -10.58 11.67 8.47
CA TYR A 199 -11.30 12.71 9.20
C TYR A 199 -10.33 13.76 9.78
N LYS A 200 -9.28 13.36 10.49
CA LYS A 200 -8.32 14.28 11.11
C LYS A 200 -7.52 15.11 10.11
N PHE A 201 -7.24 14.55 8.93
CA PHE A 201 -6.55 15.29 7.87
C PHE A 201 -7.33 16.55 7.46
N VAL A 202 -8.65 16.45 7.29
CA VAL A 202 -9.49 17.61 6.98
C VAL A 202 -9.54 18.59 8.15
N ASP A 203 -9.68 18.11 9.39
CA ASP A 203 -9.68 18.98 10.58
C ASP A 203 -8.44 19.88 10.67
N ILE A 204 -7.25 19.32 10.43
CA ILE A 204 -5.99 20.07 10.46
C ILE A 204 -5.96 21.14 9.36
N LEU A 205 -6.52 20.83 8.19
CA LEU A 205 -6.49 21.73 7.05
C LEU A 205 -7.59 22.80 7.05
N LYS A 206 -8.64 22.67 7.87
CA LYS A 206 -9.75 23.64 7.93
C LYS A 206 -9.28 25.06 8.23
N GLN A 207 -8.43 25.25 9.23
CA GLN A 207 -7.93 26.58 9.61
C GLN A 207 -7.12 27.26 8.51
N PRO A 208 -6.06 26.65 7.94
CA PRO A 208 -5.31 27.29 6.87
C PRO A 208 -6.20 27.59 5.67
N PHE A 209 -7.14 26.70 5.31
CA PHE A 209 -8.08 26.96 4.23
C PHE A 209 -9.06 28.10 4.52
N HIS A 210 -9.55 28.22 5.76
CA HIS A 210 -10.39 29.34 6.16
C HIS A 210 -9.67 30.68 5.99
N VAL A 211 -8.41 30.77 6.43
CA VAL A 211 -7.60 31.99 6.27
C VAL A 211 -7.40 32.33 4.78
N VAL A 212 -7.10 31.33 3.93
CA VAL A 212 -7.01 31.55 2.48
C VAL A 212 -8.34 32.03 1.90
N ARG A 213 -9.43 31.33 2.17
CA ARG A 213 -10.72 31.59 1.53
C ARG A 213 -11.33 32.93 1.94
N GLU A 214 -11.25 33.28 3.22
CA GLU A 214 -11.96 34.45 3.75
C GLU A 214 -11.10 35.71 3.77
N ARG A 215 -9.79 35.57 3.95
CA ARG A 215 -8.89 36.72 4.08
C ARG A 215 -8.05 36.95 2.83
N ILE A 216 -7.62 35.89 2.13
CA ILE A 216 -6.69 36.02 1.00
C ILE A 216 -7.31 36.51 -0.31
N VAL A 217 -8.55 36.11 -0.58
CA VAL A 217 -9.23 36.40 -1.85
C VAL A 217 -9.71 37.87 -1.95
N THR A 218 -9.50 38.69 -0.91
CA THR A 218 -9.89 40.10 -0.95
C THR A 218 -8.84 40.97 -1.66
N PHE A 219 -9.28 41.88 -2.54
CA PHE A 219 -8.44 42.94 -3.14
C PHE A 219 -7.67 43.77 -2.09
N LYS A 220 -8.10 43.70 -0.83
CA LYS A 220 -7.48 44.33 0.33
C LYS A 220 -6.04 43.85 0.59
N ILE A 221 -5.67 42.63 0.19
CA ILE A 221 -4.28 42.14 0.32
C ILE A 221 -3.33 42.79 -0.67
N LEU A 222 -3.79 43.07 -1.88
CA LEU A 222 -2.98 43.73 -2.90
C LEU A 222 -2.80 45.23 -2.62
N THR A 223 -3.64 45.80 -1.76
CA THR A 223 -3.72 47.25 -1.51
C THR A 223 -3.26 47.67 -0.11
N ASN A 224 -3.17 46.74 0.86
CA ASN A 224 -2.75 47.05 2.23
C ASN A 224 -1.68 46.04 2.71
N GLU A 225 -0.44 46.52 2.84
CA GLU A 225 0.71 45.72 3.25
C GLU A 225 0.60 45.16 4.67
N ASP A 226 0.05 45.93 5.62
CA ASP A 226 -0.13 45.48 7.01
C ASP A 226 -1.17 44.35 7.11
N TYR A 227 -2.25 44.47 6.33
CA TYR A 227 -3.24 43.41 6.20
C TYR A 227 -2.62 42.16 5.56
N ALA A 228 -1.84 42.30 4.49
CA ALA A 228 -1.12 41.18 3.87
C ALA A 228 -0.13 40.51 4.85
N LYS A 229 0.60 41.28 5.65
CA LYS A 229 1.51 40.76 6.69
C LYS A 229 0.75 39.98 7.77
N SER A 230 -0.37 40.51 8.25
CA SER A 230 -1.17 39.84 9.27
C SER A 230 -1.74 38.50 8.78
N VAL A 231 -2.24 38.46 7.54
CA VAL A 231 -2.83 37.25 6.94
C VAL A 231 -1.75 36.20 6.63
N THR A 232 -0.58 36.62 6.14
CA THR A 232 0.56 35.71 5.91
C THR A 232 1.12 35.14 7.21
N GLN A 233 1.18 35.93 8.27
CA GLN A 233 1.55 35.44 9.61
C GLN A 233 0.52 34.47 10.17
N GLU A 234 -0.77 34.78 10.06
CA GLU A 234 -1.87 33.91 10.52
C GLU A 234 -1.85 32.56 9.78
N LEU A 235 -1.65 32.57 8.46
CA LEU A 235 -1.41 31.36 7.68
C LEU A 235 -0.21 30.56 8.19
N PHE A 236 0.93 31.24 8.35
CA PHE A 236 2.17 30.62 8.78
C PHE A 236 2.00 29.95 10.15
N TYR A 237 1.40 30.65 11.12
CA TYR A 237 1.10 30.10 12.45
C TYR A 237 0.10 28.95 12.40
N SER A 238 -0.93 29.03 11.56
CA SER A 238 -1.93 27.95 11.42
C SER A 238 -1.34 26.63 10.91
N ILE A 239 -0.26 26.70 10.13
CA ILE A 239 0.43 25.51 9.60
C ILE A 239 1.55 25.05 10.53
N ILE A 240 2.33 26.00 11.06
CA ILE A 240 3.60 25.68 11.72
C ILE A 240 3.42 25.36 13.19
N ASN A 241 2.52 26.02 13.91
CA ASN A 241 2.32 25.72 15.35
C ASN A 241 1.89 24.26 15.59
N PRO A 242 0.93 23.68 14.83
CA PRO A 242 0.58 22.27 14.97
C PRO A 242 1.75 21.32 14.65
N LEU A 243 2.61 21.69 13.68
CA LEU A 243 3.79 20.91 13.31
C LEU A 243 4.87 20.97 14.38
N ILE A 244 5.15 22.16 14.92
CA ILE A 244 6.11 22.36 16.02
C ILE A 244 5.68 21.55 17.24
N ASP A 245 4.41 21.62 17.63
CA ASP A 245 3.89 20.84 18.76
C ASP A 245 4.02 19.34 18.54
N SER A 246 3.77 18.88 17.31
CA SER A 246 3.92 17.47 16.94
C SER A 246 5.38 17.03 16.97
N ILE A 247 6.30 17.84 16.42
CA ILE A 247 7.74 17.59 16.45
C ILE A 247 8.25 17.55 17.88
N ASN A 248 7.84 18.50 18.73
CA ASN A 248 8.25 18.55 20.13
C ASN A 248 7.80 17.31 20.90
N LYS A 249 6.58 16.83 20.67
CA LYS A 249 6.09 15.57 21.25
C LYS A 249 6.92 14.36 20.79
N VAL A 250 7.26 14.28 19.50
CA VAL A 250 8.10 13.19 18.96
C VAL A 250 9.51 13.25 19.55
N VAL A 251 10.14 14.43 19.57
CA VAL A 251 11.47 14.63 20.17
C VAL A 251 11.46 14.27 21.66
N PHE A 252 10.39 14.61 22.39
CA PHE A 252 10.25 14.22 23.79
C PHE A 252 10.24 12.69 23.98
N VAL A 253 9.47 11.96 23.17
CA VAL A 253 9.44 10.48 23.22
C VAL A 253 10.81 9.90 22.87
N LEU A 254 11.46 10.42 21.82
CA LEU A 254 12.79 9.97 21.39
C LEU A 254 13.86 10.26 22.45
N LYS A 255 13.80 11.43 23.09
CA LYS A 255 14.68 11.80 24.20
C LYS A 255 14.54 10.80 25.35
N SER A 256 13.31 10.43 25.72
CA SER A 256 13.03 9.42 26.74
C SER A 256 13.61 8.05 26.36
N ILE A 257 13.41 7.60 25.11
CA ILE A 257 14.01 6.34 24.62
C ILE A 257 15.55 6.39 24.72
N CYS A 258 16.17 7.47 24.28
CA CYS A 258 17.62 7.62 24.36
C CYS A 258 18.11 7.61 25.81
N ASN A 259 17.44 8.33 26.71
CA ASN A 259 17.83 8.45 28.11
C ASN A 259 17.70 7.15 28.89
N TYR A 260 16.57 6.46 28.76
CA TYR A 260 16.30 5.27 29.57
C TYR A 260 16.85 3.97 28.96
N ILE A 261 16.86 3.85 27.63
CA ILE A 261 17.25 2.61 26.94
C ILE A 261 18.69 2.70 26.44
N ILE A 262 19.02 3.74 25.68
CA ILE A 262 20.26 3.77 24.90
C ILE A 262 21.45 4.24 25.76
N PHE A 263 21.26 5.26 26.60
CA PHE A 263 22.31 5.79 27.49
C PHE A 263 22.50 4.98 28.79
N SER A 264 21.63 4.01 29.09
CA SER A 264 21.71 3.24 30.33
C SER A 264 22.68 2.04 30.20
N PRO A 265 23.65 1.87 31.12
CA PRO A 265 24.64 0.80 31.03
C PRO A 265 24.06 -0.61 31.21
N TYR A 266 23.04 -0.74 32.08
CA TYR A 266 22.43 -2.03 32.41
C TYR A 266 21.50 -2.56 31.30
N MET A 267 21.08 -1.69 30.37
CA MET A 267 20.13 -2.06 29.32
C MET A 267 20.71 -3.02 28.28
N SER A 268 22.02 -3.06 28.11
CA SER A 268 22.69 -4.04 27.24
C SER A 268 22.29 -5.47 27.61
N LEU A 269 22.38 -5.80 28.91
CA LEU A 269 22.08 -7.12 29.46
C LEU A 269 20.60 -7.46 29.33
N VAL A 270 19.72 -6.49 29.63
CA VAL A 270 18.26 -6.64 29.45
C VAL A 270 17.91 -6.91 27.99
N LEU A 271 18.47 -6.15 27.05
CA LEU A 271 18.23 -6.33 25.63
C LEU A 271 18.73 -7.70 25.14
N PHE A 272 19.89 -8.16 25.61
CA PHE A 272 20.39 -9.51 25.31
C PHE A 272 19.43 -10.61 25.77
N ILE A 273 18.91 -10.52 27.01
CA ILE A 273 17.92 -11.46 27.54
C ILE A 273 16.65 -11.43 26.69
N CYS A 274 16.15 -10.24 26.34
CA CYS A 274 14.98 -10.09 25.50
C CYS A 274 15.18 -10.69 24.09
N ILE A 275 16.36 -10.51 23.47
CA ILE A 275 16.68 -11.13 22.18
C ILE A 275 16.69 -12.65 22.31
N GLY A 276 17.31 -13.19 23.36
CA GLY A 276 17.33 -14.63 23.63
C GLY A 276 15.92 -15.21 23.77
N PHE A 277 15.04 -14.51 24.49
CA PHE A 277 13.63 -14.88 24.63
C PHE A 277 12.88 -14.83 23.29
N VAL A 278 13.07 -13.79 22.48
CA VAL A 278 12.43 -13.70 21.16
C VAL A 278 12.92 -14.80 20.23
N LEU A 279 14.22 -15.14 20.27
CA LEU A 279 14.81 -16.18 19.44
C LEU A 279 14.31 -17.59 19.80
N SER A 280 13.99 -17.86 21.07
CA SER A 280 13.47 -19.16 21.52
C SER A 280 12.06 -19.49 21.01
N ILE A 281 11.30 -18.47 20.57
CA ILE A 281 9.97 -18.66 19.95
C ILE A 281 10.12 -19.45 18.64
N LYS A 282 9.61 -20.68 18.59
CA LYS A 282 9.69 -21.53 17.40
C LYS A 282 8.82 -20.97 16.27
N SER A 283 9.44 -20.74 15.11
CA SER A 283 8.78 -20.28 13.88
C SER A 283 9.27 -21.10 12.70
N LYS A 284 8.33 -21.56 11.86
CA LYS A 284 8.61 -22.37 10.68
C LYS A 284 8.12 -21.66 9.42
N PRO A 285 8.88 -21.64 8.33
CA PRO A 285 8.42 -21.14 7.06
C PRO A 285 7.35 -22.09 6.51
N LEU A 286 6.45 -21.56 5.69
CA LEU A 286 5.53 -22.40 4.94
C LEU A 286 6.29 -23.14 3.84
N LEU A 287 6.10 -24.47 3.78
CA LEU A 287 6.42 -25.26 2.59
C LEU A 287 5.67 -24.68 1.40
N ASN A 288 6.32 -24.70 0.25
CA ASN A 288 5.86 -24.09 -0.99
C ASN A 288 4.36 -24.37 -1.25
N ARG A 289 3.69 -23.41 -1.88
CA ARG A 289 2.23 -23.31 -2.11
C ARG A 289 1.47 -24.58 -2.52
N PHE A 290 2.15 -25.57 -3.09
CA PHE A 290 1.58 -26.80 -3.63
C PHE A 290 1.52 -27.97 -2.62
N ILE A 291 2.23 -27.87 -1.50
CA ILE A 291 2.39 -28.99 -0.54
C ILE A 291 1.52 -28.81 0.70
N VAL A 292 1.08 -27.57 0.98
CA VAL A 292 0.14 -27.31 2.07
C VAL A 292 -1.23 -27.81 1.62
N SER A 293 -1.56 -29.06 1.97
CA SER A 293 -2.92 -29.56 1.98
C SER A 293 -3.72 -28.72 2.97
N LEU A 294 -4.25 -27.60 2.49
CA LEU A 294 -5.24 -26.83 3.23
C LEU A 294 -6.42 -27.78 3.41
N LYS A 295 -6.63 -28.26 4.65
CA LYS A 295 -7.89 -28.89 5.02
C LYS A 295 -9.00 -27.94 4.54
N ASN A 296 -9.96 -28.46 3.76
CA ASN A 296 -11.17 -27.73 3.38
C ASN A 296 -11.99 -27.48 4.65
N GLU A 297 -11.57 -26.51 5.45
CA GLU A 297 -12.32 -26.05 6.62
C GLU A 297 -13.42 -25.10 6.12
N LYS A 298 -14.66 -25.36 6.56
CA LYS A 298 -15.83 -24.51 6.28
C LYS A 298 -15.70 -23.19 7.03
N ASP A 299 -14.92 -22.25 6.50
CA ASP A 299 -14.73 -20.92 7.07
C ASP A 299 -15.42 -19.82 6.24
N LEU A 300 -15.22 -18.54 6.61
CA LEU A 300 -15.90 -17.44 5.92
C LEU A 300 -15.62 -17.44 4.41
N LEU A 301 -14.41 -17.79 3.95
CA LEU A 301 -14.10 -17.88 2.52
C LEU A 301 -15.02 -18.90 1.82
N HIS A 302 -15.21 -20.08 2.42
CA HIS A 302 -16.13 -21.09 1.90
C HIS A 302 -17.58 -20.57 1.80
N TYR A 303 -18.09 -19.90 2.85
CA TYR A 303 -19.45 -19.35 2.83
C TYR A 303 -19.61 -18.21 1.82
N PHE A 304 -18.62 -17.34 1.68
CA PHE A 304 -18.63 -16.27 0.68
C PHE A 304 -18.53 -16.80 -0.75
N SER A 305 -17.68 -17.78 -1.02
CA SER A 305 -17.62 -18.47 -2.32
C SER A 305 -18.96 -19.14 -2.65
N LYS A 306 -19.62 -19.75 -1.66
CA LYS A 306 -20.97 -20.31 -1.83
C LYS A 306 -21.99 -19.21 -2.14
N LEU A 307 -21.94 -18.07 -1.47
CA LEU A 307 -22.80 -16.91 -1.74
C LEU A 307 -22.59 -16.38 -3.17
N TYR A 308 -21.35 -16.25 -3.63
CA TYR A 308 -21.06 -15.84 -5.01
C TYR A 308 -21.51 -16.89 -6.03
N SER A 309 -21.40 -18.18 -5.72
CA SER A 309 -21.95 -19.24 -6.58
C SER A 309 -23.48 -19.14 -6.71
N LEU A 310 -24.18 -18.71 -5.65
CA LEU A 310 -25.62 -18.45 -5.70
C LEU A 310 -25.94 -17.24 -6.57
N PHE A 311 -25.17 -16.16 -6.49
CA PHE A 311 -25.31 -15.03 -7.41
C PHE A 311 -25.07 -15.45 -8.86
N ASN A 312 -24.05 -16.26 -9.12
CA ASN A 312 -23.84 -16.78 -10.47
C ASN A 312 -25.05 -17.59 -10.94
N LYS A 313 -25.53 -18.58 -10.17
CA LYS A 313 -26.69 -19.41 -10.54
C LYS A 313 -27.97 -18.60 -10.78
N ARG A 314 -28.18 -17.50 -10.07
CA ARG A 314 -29.39 -16.68 -10.20
C ARG A 314 -29.29 -15.58 -11.25
N ILE A 315 -28.16 -14.88 -11.32
CA ILE A 315 -27.98 -13.64 -12.09
C ILE A 315 -27.28 -13.90 -13.43
N PHE A 316 -26.10 -14.52 -13.41
CA PHE A 316 -25.21 -14.58 -14.58
C PHE A 316 -25.31 -15.89 -15.38
N LYS A 317 -25.48 -17.01 -14.68
CA LYS A 317 -25.61 -18.37 -15.22
C LYS A 317 -24.43 -18.80 -16.11
N ASP A 318 -23.20 -18.45 -15.71
CA ASP A 318 -21.98 -18.70 -16.48
C ASP A 318 -21.12 -19.81 -15.85
N SER A 319 -20.76 -20.83 -16.64
CA SER A 319 -19.98 -21.98 -16.14
C SER A 319 -18.51 -21.66 -15.87
N MET A 320 -17.92 -20.74 -16.63
CA MET A 320 -16.54 -20.28 -16.42
C MET A 320 -16.43 -19.41 -15.16
N LEU A 321 -17.49 -18.66 -14.83
CA LEU A 321 -17.55 -17.91 -13.58
C LEU A 321 -17.62 -18.84 -12.37
N ASP A 322 -18.35 -19.95 -12.44
CA ASP A 322 -18.41 -20.94 -11.35
C ASP A 322 -17.03 -21.58 -11.11
N PHE A 323 -16.27 -21.82 -12.17
CA PHE A 323 -14.89 -22.27 -12.08
C PHE A 323 -13.97 -21.23 -11.42
N GLU A 324 -14.04 -19.96 -11.82
CA GLU A 324 -13.26 -18.88 -11.20
C GLU A 324 -13.61 -18.71 -9.71
N ILE A 325 -14.89 -18.82 -9.32
CA ILE A 325 -15.32 -18.79 -7.91
C ILE A 325 -14.75 -19.96 -7.12
N LYS A 326 -14.75 -21.18 -7.68
CA LYS A 326 -14.10 -22.36 -7.05
C LYS A 326 -12.59 -22.19 -6.95
N LEU A 327 -11.97 -21.47 -7.89
CA LEU A 327 -10.55 -21.17 -7.83
C LEU A 327 -10.23 -20.25 -6.65
N LEU A 328 -11.09 -19.29 -6.32
CA LEU A 328 -10.91 -18.42 -5.15
C LEU A 328 -10.76 -19.23 -3.85
N GLU A 329 -11.51 -20.32 -3.73
CA GLU A 329 -11.42 -21.23 -2.58
C GLU A 329 -10.12 -22.03 -2.59
N ARG A 330 -9.68 -22.51 -3.76
CA ARG A 330 -8.46 -23.30 -3.93
C ARG A 330 -7.18 -22.47 -3.77
N GLU A 331 -7.19 -21.21 -4.22
CA GLU A 331 -6.07 -20.26 -4.13
C GLU A 331 -6.15 -19.38 -2.89
N ARG A 332 -6.62 -19.94 -1.76
CA ARG A 332 -6.74 -19.28 -0.45
C ARG A 332 -5.48 -18.56 -0.01
N PHE A 333 -4.30 -19.07 -0.37
CA PHE A 333 -3.02 -18.43 -0.06
C PHE A 333 -2.95 -16.97 -0.57
N LEU A 334 -3.53 -16.69 -1.75
CA LEU A 334 -3.53 -15.36 -2.36
C LEU A 334 -4.61 -14.45 -1.75
N ILE A 335 -5.78 -15.01 -1.45
CA ILE A 335 -6.97 -14.24 -1.06
C ILE A 335 -7.04 -13.97 0.44
N SER A 336 -6.65 -14.95 1.26
CA SER A 336 -6.79 -14.92 2.71
C SER A 336 -6.16 -13.67 3.39
N PRO A 337 -4.98 -13.17 2.98
CA PRO A 337 -4.35 -12.06 3.69
C PRO A 337 -5.14 -10.74 3.69
N LYS A 338 -5.92 -10.49 2.63
CA LYS A 338 -6.68 -9.25 2.39
C LYS A 338 -8.18 -9.51 2.15
N PHE A 339 -8.66 -10.70 2.48
CA PHE A 339 -10.02 -11.17 2.23
C PHE A 339 -11.14 -10.16 2.55
N PHE A 340 -11.10 -9.51 3.73
CA PHE A 340 -12.12 -8.54 4.11
C PHE A 340 -12.07 -7.24 3.29
N GLN A 341 -10.88 -6.83 2.82
CA GLN A 341 -10.75 -5.69 1.91
C GLN A 341 -11.31 -6.03 0.53
N LEU A 342 -11.26 -7.31 0.12
CA LEU A 342 -11.85 -7.79 -1.12
C LEU A 342 -13.38 -7.85 -1.08
N ILE A 343 -13.98 -8.03 0.10
CA ILE A 343 -15.43 -8.17 0.27
C ILE A 343 -16.12 -6.84 0.62
N PHE A 344 -15.53 -6.04 1.49
CA PHE A 344 -16.16 -4.85 2.06
C PHE A 344 -15.63 -3.58 1.40
N PHE A 345 -14.66 -2.92 2.04
CA PHE A 345 -13.98 -1.76 1.49
C PHE A 345 -12.49 -1.88 1.77
N THR A 346 -11.70 -1.33 0.86
CA THR A 346 -10.25 -1.21 1.04
C THR A 346 -9.93 -0.10 2.04
N TYR A 347 -8.73 -0.10 2.61
CA TYR A 347 -8.36 0.94 3.57
C TYR A 347 -8.26 2.34 2.95
N GLU A 348 -7.87 2.44 1.67
CA GLU A 348 -7.82 3.73 0.97
C GLU A 348 -9.24 4.30 0.77
N SER A 349 -10.21 3.47 0.37
CA SER A 349 -11.61 3.91 0.25
C SER A 349 -12.22 4.35 1.58
N LEU A 350 -11.88 3.70 2.69
CA LEU A 350 -12.29 4.12 4.04
C LEU A 350 -11.63 5.42 4.50
N PHE A 351 -10.37 5.65 4.13
CA PHE A 351 -9.70 6.93 4.36
C PHE A 351 -10.41 8.07 3.63
N TYR A 352 -10.77 7.87 2.35
CA TYR A 352 -11.57 8.86 1.62
C TYR A 352 -12.97 9.06 2.21
N MET A 353 -13.63 7.99 2.67
CA MET A 353 -14.89 8.14 3.40
C MET A 353 -14.73 9.08 4.60
N GLY A 354 -13.66 8.94 5.39
CA GLY A 354 -13.35 9.84 6.51
C GLY A 354 -13.14 11.29 6.10
N LEU A 355 -12.41 11.52 5.00
CA LEU A 355 -12.19 12.85 4.42
C LEU A 355 -13.52 13.53 4.07
N PHE A 356 -14.33 12.85 3.25
CA PHE A 356 -15.61 13.41 2.78
C PHE A 356 -16.65 13.53 3.89
N PHE A 357 -16.64 12.64 4.88
CA PHE A 357 -17.53 12.75 6.04
C PHE A 357 -17.25 14.02 6.85
N ASN A 358 -15.98 14.36 7.07
CA ASN A 358 -15.62 15.60 7.73
C ASN A 358 -16.00 16.83 6.89
N LEU A 359 -15.73 16.77 5.57
CA LEU A 359 -16.12 17.84 4.66
C LEU A 359 -17.63 18.08 4.68
N PHE A 360 -18.42 17.00 4.68
CA PHE A 360 -19.88 17.05 4.81
C PHE A 360 -20.34 17.72 6.12
N GLN A 361 -19.72 17.38 7.25
CA GLN A 361 -20.04 18.01 8.54
C GLN A 361 -19.65 19.50 8.59
N SER A 362 -18.62 19.89 7.83
CA SER A 362 -18.14 21.27 7.79
C SER A 362 -18.87 22.17 6.78
N SER A 363 -19.58 21.58 5.82
CA SER A 363 -20.39 22.33 4.87
C SER A 363 -21.69 22.75 5.53
N GLN A 364 -22.07 24.02 5.36
CA GLN A 364 -23.37 24.57 5.77
C GLN A 364 -24.32 24.71 4.56
N ASP A 365 -23.84 24.40 3.36
CA ASP A 365 -24.56 24.54 2.09
C ASP A 365 -25.05 23.18 1.57
N GLY A 366 -26.37 22.96 1.52
CA GLY A 366 -26.95 21.68 1.08
C GLY A 366 -26.58 21.26 -0.36
N ALA A 367 -26.29 22.22 -1.25
CA ALA A 367 -25.80 21.91 -2.60
C ALA A 367 -24.36 21.38 -2.61
N LEU A 368 -23.51 21.89 -1.70
CA LEU A 368 -22.13 21.43 -1.54
C LEU A 368 -22.08 20.05 -0.88
N GLU A 369 -22.90 19.85 0.16
CA GLU A 369 -23.12 18.55 0.81
C GLU A 369 -23.47 17.46 -0.22
N TYR A 370 -24.37 17.81 -1.14
CA TYR A 370 -24.80 16.91 -2.19
C TYR A 370 -23.67 16.57 -3.19
N LEU A 371 -22.91 17.58 -3.63
CA LEU A 371 -21.75 17.38 -4.50
C LEU A 371 -20.65 16.53 -3.86
N LEU A 372 -20.37 16.76 -2.57
CA LEU A 372 -19.41 15.97 -1.80
C LEU A 372 -19.83 14.51 -1.69
N TYR A 373 -21.12 14.27 -1.43
CA TYR A 373 -21.68 12.93 -1.41
C TYR A 373 -21.54 12.22 -2.77
N MET A 374 -21.85 12.92 -3.86
CA MET A 374 -21.71 12.33 -5.20
C MET A 374 -20.27 12.00 -5.55
N ALA A 375 -19.33 12.88 -5.18
CA ALA A 375 -17.89 12.64 -5.33
C ALA A 375 -17.44 11.43 -4.51
N LEU A 376 -17.93 11.29 -3.28
CA LEU A 376 -17.66 10.15 -2.41
C LEU A 376 -18.09 8.84 -3.08
N VAL A 377 -19.33 8.75 -3.56
CA VAL A 377 -19.85 7.54 -4.21
C VAL A 377 -19.00 7.14 -5.42
N LEU A 378 -18.69 8.09 -6.30
CA LEU A 378 -17.87 7.84 -7.48
C LEU A 378 -16.46 7.39 -7.10
N LEU A 379 -15.83 8.11 -6.18
CA LEU A 379 -14.45 7.87 -5.79
C LEU A 379 -14.28 6.52 -5.09
N ILE A 380 -15.21 6.12 -4.22
CA ILE A 380 -15.21 4.80 -3.59
C ILE A 380 -15.33 3.70 -4.64
N MET A 381 -16.28 3.80 -5.57
CA MET A 381 -16.53 2.76 -6.57
C MET A 381 -15.34 2.57 -7.52
N PHE A 382 -14.78 3.68 -8.02
CA PHE A 382 -13.60 3.64 -8.89
C PHE A 382 -12.36 3.15 -8.16
N ASN A 383 -12.10 3.62 -6.94
CA ASN A 383 -10.90 3.26 -6.18
C ASN A 383 -10.95 1.81 -5.74
N HIS A 384 -12.06 1.37 -5.18
CA HIS A 384 -12.22 -0.01 -4.73
C HIS A 384 -12.00 -1.00 -5.87
N CYS A 385 -12.61 -0.80 -7.04
CA CYS A 385 -12.41 -1.69 -8.18
C CYS A 385 -11.00 -1.62 -8.78
N PHE A 386 -10.38 -0.43 -8.80
CA PHE A 386 -9.00 -0.26 -9.22
C PHE A 386 -8.05 -1.04 -8.29
N GLU A 387 -8.25 -0.91 -6.98
CA GLU A 387 -7.47 -1.57 -5.93
C GLU A 387 -7.66 -3.08 -5.95
N LEU A 388 -8.89 -3.59 -6.12
CA LEU A 388 -9.13 -5.02 -6.29
C LEU A 388 -8.25 -5.62 -7.39
N ARG A 389 -8.09 -4.90 -8.51
CA ARG A 389 -7.28 -5.38 -9.63
C ARG A 389 -5.77 -5.20 -9.41
N THR A 390 -5.31 -4.12 -8.79
CA THR A 390 -3.88 -3.94 -8.47
C THR A 390 -3.40 -4.85 -7.34
N GLU A 391 -4.24 -5.12 -6.35
CA GLU A 391 -3.91 -5.95 -5.20
C GLU A 391 -4.02 -7.44 -5.49
N TYR A 392 -4.91 -7.82 -6.42
CA TYR A 392 -5.11 -9.21 -6.85
C TYR A 392 -4.89 -9.39 -8.36
N PRO A 393 -3.71 -9.02 -8.90
CA PRO A 393 -3.43 -9.10 -10.33
C PRO A 393 -3.54 -10.54 -10.85
N GLN A 394 -3.24 -11.53 -10.00
CA GLN A 394 -3.33 -12.95 -10.34
C GLN A 394 -4.76 -13.41 -10.69
N LEU A 395 -5.79 -12.77 -10.12
CA LEU A 395 -7.19 -13.11 -10.39
C LEU A 395 -7.65 -12.52 -11.73
N PHE A 396 -7.17 -11.32 -12.07
CA PHE A 396 -7.74 -10.50 -13.14
C PHE A 396 -6.89 -10.41 -14.41
N LEU A 397 -5.57 -10.61 -14.32
CA LEU A 397 -4.72 -10.64 -15.50
C LEU A 397 -4.91 -11.94 -16.28
N LEU A 398 -5.13 -11.82 -17.59
CA LEU A 398 -5.34 -12.97 -18.47
C LEU A 398 -4.11 -13.88 -18.52
N GLY A 399 -2.92 -13.30 -18.39
CA GLY A 399 -1.63 -13.98 -18.45
C GLY A 399 -1.23 -14.77 -17.20
N ALA A 400 -1.92 -14.56 -16.08
CA ALA A 400 -1.55 -15.11 -14.78
C ALA A 400 -1.68 -16.65 -14.69
N MET A 401 -2.48 -17.27 -15.57
CA MET A 401 -2.78 -18.70 -15.52
C MET A 401 -2.17 -19.46 -16.71
N LYS A 402 -0.84 -19.45 -16.85
CA LYS A 402 -0.08 -20.05 -17.98
C LYS A 402 -0.60 -21.43 -18.41
N GLU A 403 -0.81 -22.33 -17.47
CA GLU A 403 -1.31 -23.70 -17.72
C GLU A 403 -2.72 -23.72 -18.30
N LYS A 404 -3.58 -22.77 -17.92
CA LYS A 404 -4.96 -22.70 -18.41
C LYS A 404 -5.04 -22.06 -19.78
N ILE A 405 -4.19 -21.07 -20.07
CA ILE A 405 -4.08 -20.47 -21.42
C ILE A 405 -3.67 -21.56 -22.43
N LEU A 406 -2.77 -22.47 -22.04
CA LEU A 406 -2.42 -23.65 -22.83
C LEU A 406 -3.61 -24.60 -23.03
N LEU A 407 -4.43 -24.84 -22.01
CA LEU A 407 -5.66 -25.65 -22.16
C LEU A 407 -6.70 -24.98 -23.08
N PHE A 408 -6.86 -23.65 -22.99
CA PHE A 408 -7.72 -22.89 -23.91
C PHE A 408 -7.21 -22.99 -25.36
N ARG A 409 -5.88 -23.01 -25.56
CA ARG A 409 -5.25 -23.28 -26.87
C ARG A 409 -5.70 -24.62 -27.44
N PHE A 410 -5.58 -25.69 -26.65
CA PHE A 410 -5.92 -27.04 -27.11
C PHE A 410 -7.42 -27.23 -27.34
N SER A 411 -8.26 -26.48 -26.64
CA SER A 411 -9.73 -26.55 -26.79
C SER A 411 -10.29 -25.79 -28.00
N GLY A 412 -9.51 -24.91 -28.64
CA GLY A 412 -9.99 -24.08 -29.77
C GLY A 412 -11.02 -23.00 -29.40
N THR A 413 -11.35 -22.83 -28.11
CA THR A 413 -12.43 -21.92 -27.67
C THR A 413 -12.03 -20.43 -27.54
N GLY A 414 -10.75 -20.10 -27.81
CA GLY A 414 -10.21 -18.73 -27.74
C GLY A 414 -10.19 -18.16 -26.32
N MET A 415 -9.58 -16.99 -26.13
CA MET A 415 -9.41 -16.38 -24.78
C MET A 415 -10.59 -15.50 -24.34
N LEU A 416 -11.55 -15.26 -25.23
CA LEU A 416 -12.68 -14.35 -25.01
C LEU A 416 -13.67 -14.81 -23.92
N PRO A 417 -14.01 -16.11 -23.78
CA PRO A 417 -14.84 -16.60 -22.67
C PRO A 417 -14.17 -16.39 -21.31
N LEU A 418 -12.86 -16.60 -21.21
CA LEU A 418 -12.10 -16.35 -19.98
C LEU A 418 -12.15 -14.87 -19.59
N TYR A 419 -11.95 -13.97 -20.57
CA TYR A 419 -12.06 -12.53 -20.34
C TYR A 419 -13.45 -12.10 -19.83
N LYS A 420 -14.51 -12.63 -20.43
CA LYS A 420 -15.90 -12.38 -19.96
C LYS A 420 -16.09 -12.87 -18.53
N SER A 421 -15.64 -14.07 -18.21
CA SER A 421 -15.71 -14.62 -16.85
C SER A 421 -15.00 -13.73 -15.83
N LYS A 422 -13.81 -13.19 -16.15
CA LYS A 422 -13.08 -12.29 -15.26
C LYS A 422 -13.79 -10.94 -15.04
N ILE A 423 -14.47 -10.40 -16.06
CA ILE A 423 -15.34 -9.22 -15.87
C ILE A 423 -16.50 -9.57 -14.93
N LEU A 424 -17.15 -10.72 -15.14
CA LEU A 424 -18.25 -11.17 -14.29
C LEU A 424 -17.79 -11.41 -12.84
N LEU A 425 -16.57 -11.90 -12.64
CA LEU A 425 -15.94 -12.04 -11.33
C LEU A 425 -15.76 -10.67 -10.64
N MET A 426 -15.35 -9.66 -11.39
CA MET A 426 -15.25 -8.30 -10.84
C MET A 426 -16.64 -7.76 -10.46
N TYR A 427 -17.66 -8.01 -11.28
CA TYR A 427 -19.05 -7.65 -10.95
C TYR A 427 -19.53 -8.33 -9.68
N THR A 428 -19.31 -9.65 -9.52
CA THR A 428 -19.76 -10.38 -8.32
C THR A 428 -19.09 -9.88 -7.06
N LEU A 429 -17.78 -9.57 -7.11
CA LEU A 429 -17.04 -9.00 -6.00
C LEU A 429 -17.53 -7.59 -5.61
N MET A 430 -17.94 -6.78 -6.59
CA MET A 430 -18.49 -5.44 -6.33
C MET A 430 -19.92 -5.44 -5.76
N ILE A 431 -20.66 -6.56 -5.76
CA ILE A 431 -22.05 -6.58 -5.26
C ILE A 431 -22.11 -6.13 -3.79
N ILE A 432 -21.28 -6.69 -2.91
CA ILE A 432 -21.35 -6.37 -1.48
C ILE A 432 -20.96 -4.90 -1.19
N PRO A 433 -19.84 -4.37 -1.70
CA PRO A 433 -19.48 -2.96 -1.54
C PRO A 433 -20.57 -2.01 -2.04
N THR A 434 -21.20 -2.33 -3.18
CA THR A 434 -22.28 -1.50 -3.73
C THR A 434 -23.57 -1.56 -2.91
N MET A 435 -23.88 -2.70 -2.28
CA MET A 435 -25.01 -2.81 -1.36
C MET A 435 -24.82 -1.91 -0.11
N PHE A 436 -23.61 -1.79 0.43
CA PHE A 436 -23.33 -0.84 1.53
C PHE A 436 -23.55 0.61 1.09
N LEU A 437 -23.09 0.97 -0.10
CA LEU A 437 -23.35 2.31 -0.65
C LEU A 437 -24.85 2.53 -0.84
N LEU A 438 -25.60 1.56 -1.36
CA LEU A 438 -27.05 1.66 -1.52
C LEU A 438 -27.79 1.85 -0.19
N ILE A 439 -27.39 1.16 0.87
CA ILE A 439 -27.98 1.37 2.20
C ILE A 439 -27.73 2.80 2.67
N PHE A 440 -26.50 3.29 2.50
CA PHE A 440 -26.15 4.67 2.84
C PHE A 440 -26.92 5.69 1.99
N THR A 441 -27.11 5.43 0.69
CA THR A 441 -27.85 6.33 -0.19
C THR A 441 -29.33 6.39 0.18
N VAL A 442 -29.94 5.27 0.54
CA VAL A 442 -31.33 5.22 1.01
C VAL A 442 -31.50 6.02 2.31
N TYR A 443 -30.54 5.91 3.24
CA TYR A 443 -30.52 6.74 4.44
C TYR A 443 -30.42 8.23 4.09
N MET A 444 -29.53 8.61 3.18
CA MET A 444 -29.42 10.01 2.74
C MET A 444 -30.69 10.52 2.04
N ILE A 445 -31.38 9.68 1.26
CA ILE A 445 -32.67 10.00 0.63
C ILE A 445 -33.74 10.32 1.69
N SER A 446 -33.74 9.59 2.82
CA SER A 446 -34.68 9.92 3.92
C SER A 446 -34.43 11.29 4.55
N VAL A 447 -33.20 11.80 4.46
CA VAL A 447 -32.84 13.15 4.92
C VAL A 447 -33.22 14.20 3.88
N ASN A 448 -32.95 13.95 2.58
CA ASN A 448 -33.32 14.85 1.49
C ASN A 448 -33.57 14.08 0.18
N ILE A 449 -34.70 14.34 -0.48
CA ILE A 449 -35.11 13.61 -1.69
C ILE A 449 -34.16 13.81 -2.88
N THR A 450 -33.39 14.91 -2.90
CA THR A 450 -32.40 15.19 -3.95
C THR A 450 -31.33 14.10 -4.05
N TYR A 451 -31.09 13.31 -3.00
CA TYR A 451 -30.17 12.18 -3.01
C TYR A 451 -30.56 11.02 -3.94
N ILE A 452 -31.74 11.07 -4.57
CA ILE A 452 -32.23 10.04 -5.50
C ILE A 452 -31.33 9.84 -6.73
N PHE A 453 -30.68 10.88 -7.27
CA PHE A 453 -29.74 10.71 -8.39
C PHE A 453 -28.49 9.92 -7.99
N GLY A 454 -28.20 9.80 -6.68
CA GLY A 454 -27.18 8.89 -6.17
C GLY A 454 -27.41 7.44 -6.57
N LEU A 455 -28.68 6.99 -6.60
CA LEU A 455 -29.02 5.64 -7.06
C LEU A 455 -28.66 5.44 -8.54
N ILE A 456 -29.05 6.40 -9.39
CA ILE A 456 -28.78 6.36 -10.83
C ILE A 456 -27.27 6.26 -11.07
N ILE A 457 -26.49 7.08 -10.37
CA ILE A 457 -25.04 7.10 -10.51
C ILE A 457 -24.42 5.81 -9.99
N ILE A 458 -24.90 5.23 -8.88
CA ILE A 458 -24.43 3.91 -8.43
C ILE A 458 -24.66 2.86 -9.51
N PHE A 459 -25.86 2.79 -10.11
CA PHE A 459 -26.15 1.78 -11.13
C PHE A 459 -25.28 1.94 -12.38
N ILE A 460 -25.11 3.17 -12.87
CA ILE A 460 -24.26 3.45 -14.05
C ILE A 460 -22.80 3.09 -13.74
N THR A 461 -22.32 3.51 -12.58
CA THR A 461 -20.92 3.31 -12.17
C THR A 461 -20.64 1.83 -11.89
N PHE A 462 -21.59 1.10 -11.29
CA PHE A 462 -21.49 -0.34 -11.07
C PHE A 462 -21.32 -1.06 -12.41
N LYS A 463 -22.08 -0.66 -13.43
CA LYS A 463 -21.97 -1.23 -14.78
C LYS A 463 -20.66 -0.84 -15.47
N LEU A 464 -20.21 0.41 -15.32
CA LEU A 464 -19.05 0.95 -16.03
C LEU A 464 -17.72 0.44 -15.50
N VAL A 465 -17.50 0.54 -14.18
CA VAL A 465 -16.16 0.45 -13.58
C VAL A 465 -15.49 -0.90 -13.83
N PRO A 466 -16.14 -2.07 -13.64
CA PRO A 466 -15.55 -3.36 -13.95
C PRO A 466 -15.06 -3.51 -15.40
N ILE A 467 -15.82 -3.03 -16.38
CA ILE A 467 -15.44 -3.10 -17.81
C ILE A 467 -14.19 -2.24 -18.05
N VAL A 468 -14.21 -1.04 -17.50
CA VAL A 468 -13.19 -0.02 -17.68
C VAL A 468 -11.91 -0.34 -16.91
N GLN A 469 -11.97 -1.15 -15.85
CA GLN A 469 -10.77 -1.67 -15.21
C GLN A 469 -10.22 -2.89 -15.98
N MET A 470 -11.09 -3.74 -16.53
CA MET A 470 -10.66 -4.97 -17.20
C MET A 470 -10.19 -4.77 -18.64
N TRP A 471 -10.61 -3.73 -19.37
CA TRP A 471 -10.23 -3.58 -20.79
C TRP A 471 -8.71 -3.50 -21.01
N ALA A 472 -7.97 -2.82 -20.13
CA ALA A 472 -6.54 -2.61 -20.31
C ALA A 472 -5.73 -3.89 -20.04
N THR A 473 -6.28 -4.88 -19.34
CA THR A 473 -5.61 -6.18 -19.16
C THR A 473 -5.49 -6.95 -20.49
N THR A 474 -6.27 -6.55 -21.50
CA THR A 474 -6.15 -7.09 -22.87
C THR A 474 -5.06 -6.42 -23.71
N TYR A 475 -4.50 -5.29 -23.24
CA TYR A 475 -3.49 -4.54 -23.99
C TYR A 475 -2.15 -5.29 -24.03
N LEU A 476 -1.79 -5.94 -22.93
CA LEU A 476 -0.57 -6.73 -22.81
C LEU A 476 -0.86 -8.01 -22.03
N ILE A 477 -0.78 -9.15 -22.72
CA ILE A 477 -0.98 -10.48 -22.15
C ILE A 477 0.39 -11.16 -22.12
N LYS A 478 1.06 -11.06 -20.97
CA LYS A 478 2.35 -11.72 -20.72
C LYS A 478 2.12 -13.08 -20.07
N THR A 479 2.78 -14.12 -20.56
CA THR A 479 2.63 -15.50 -20.06
C THR A 479 3.90 -16.05 -19.40
N ASP A 480 4.99 -15.29 -19.44
CA ASP A 480 6.33 -15.75 -19.07
C ASP A 480 6.69 -15.36 -17.64
N TYR A 481 5.85 -15.77 -16.69
CA TYR A 481 6.13 -15.60 -15.26
C TYR A 481 6.90 -16.81 -14.72
N ILE A 482 7.95 -16.55 -13.94
CA ILE A 482 8.74 -17.58 -13.25
C ILE A 482 7.99 -18.03 -11.98
N THR A 483 7.40 -17.07 -11.24
CA THR A 483 6.52 -17.34 -10.10
C THR A 483 5.23 -16.52 -10.18
N TYR A 484 4.16 -16.99 -9.54
CA TYR A 484 2.90 -16.22 -9.45
C TYR A 484 3.03 -14.94 -8.60
N MET A 485 4.09 -14.83 -7.80
CA MET A 485 4.40 -13.63 -7.02
C MET A 485 5.00 -12.52 -7.90
N ASP A 486 5.51 -12.87 -9.08
CA ASP A 486 6.04 -11.91 -10.06
C ASP A 486 4.90 -11.23 -10.87
N VAL A 487 3.70 -11.82 -10.86
CA VAL A 487 2.51 -11.30 -11.54
C VAL A 487 2.05 -10.00 -10.88
N GLY A 488 1.97 -8.92 -11.66
CA GLY A 488 1.63 -7.57 -11.22
C GLY A 488 2.81 -6.69 -10.77
N THR A 489 4.05 -7.19 -10.85
CA THR A 489 5.25 -6.46 -10.39
C THR A 489 6.17 -6.01 -11.53
N THR A 490 5.80 -6.27 -12.78
CA THR A 490 6.62 -5.92 -13.93
C THR A 490 6.35 -4.49 -14.41
N GLU A 491 7.36 -3.81 -14.95
CA GLU A 491 7.24 -2.44 -15.50
C GLU A 491 6.16 -2.34 -16.60
N GLU A 492 5.92 -3.43 -17.33
CA GLU A 492 4.88 -3.56 -18.35
C GLU A 492 3.47 -3.55 -17.75
N GLU A 493 3.29 -4.13 -16.57
CA GLU A 493 2.01 -4.11 -15.83
C GLU A 493 1.78 -2.76 -15.15
N GLU A 494 2.84 -2.02 -14.79
CA GLU A 494 2.69 -0.62 -14.36
C GLU A 494 2.12 0.26 -15.48
N LEU A 495 2.45 -0.02 -16.74
CA LEU A 495 1.87 0.67 -17.88
C LEU A 495 0.36 0.38 -17.99
N ILE A 496 -0.07 -0.87 -17.75
CA ILE A 496 -1.49 -1.24 -17.67
C ILE A 496 -2.18 -0.44 -16.56
N ASN A 497 -1.57 -0.33 -15.37
CA ASN A 497 -2.09 0.46 -14.25
C ASN A 497 -2.29 1.94 -14.63
N LYS A 498 -1.35 2.53 -15.38
CA LYS A 498 -1.44 3.91 -15.87
C LYS A 498 -2.59 4.10 -16.86
N ILE A 499 -2.79 3.16 -17.79
CA ILE A 499 -3.90 3.20 -18.76
C ILE A 499 -5.26 3.10 -18.04
N GLN A 500 -5.36 2.26 -17.02
CA GLN A 500 -6.60 2.07 -16.25
C GLN A 500 -6.97 3.25 -15.37
N ALA A 501 -6.02 4.13 -15.07
CA ALA A 501 -6.28 5.37 -14.35
C ALA A 501 -6.94 6.44 -15.25
N ILE A 502 -6.82 6.36 -16.58
CA ILE A 502 -7.34 7.37 -17.53
C ILE A 502 -8.84 7.62 -17.35
N PRO A 503 -9.70 6.60 -17.28
CA PRO A 503 -11.15 6.81 -17.15
C PRO A 503 -11.52 7.44 -15.79
N ARG A 504 -10.82 7.07 -14.71
CA ARG A 504 -10.95 7.75 -13.41
C ARG A 504 -10.53 9.21 -13.51
N LYS A 505 -9.44 9.52 -14.23
CA LYS A 505 -8.98 10.91 -14.45
C LYS A 505 -9.98 11.74 -15.26
N ILE A 506 -10.69 11.15 -16.22
CA ILE A 506 -11.66 11.89 -17.04
C ILE A 506 -13.00 12.05 -16.32
N LEU A 507 -13.46 11.01 -15.62
CA LEU A 507 -14.78 11.00 -15.01
C LEU A 507 -14.81 11.61 -13.61
N VAL A 508 -13.79 11.37 -12.77
CA VAL A 508 -13.80 11.76 -11.34
C VAL A 508 -12.99 13.04 -11.09
N LEU A 509 -11.87 13.24 -11.79
CA LEU A 509 -10.98 14.38 -11.53
C LEU A 509 -11.60 15.75 -11.78
N PRO A 510 -12.45 15.98 -12.82
CA PRO A 510 -13.11 17.27 -13.00
C PRO A 510 -13.96 17.67 -11.80
N LEU A 511 -14.66 16.71 -11.19
CA LEU A 511 -15.44 16.92 -9.97
C LEU A 511 -14.54 17.25 -8.78
N LEU A 512 -13.40 16.56 -8.64
CA LEU A 512 -12.41 16.87 -7.60
C LEU A 512 -11.78 18.25 -7.79
N TYR A 513 -11.47 18.66 -9.01
CA TYR A 513 -10.98 20.01 -9.29
C TYR A 513 -12.01 21.07 -8.98
N PHE A 514 -13.29 20.80 -9.30
CA PHE A 514 -14.37 21.70 -8.95
C PHE A 514 -14.54 21.81 -7.43
N LEU A 515 -14.53 20.69 -6.71
CA LEU A 515 -14.55 20.67 -5.24
C LEU A 515 -13.34 21.39 -4.64
N TYR A 516 -12.16 21.21 -5.23
CA TYR A 516 -10.94 21.91 -4.82
C TYR A 516 -11.09 23.42 -5.04
N PHE A 517 -11.63 23.85 -6.19
CA PHE A 517 -11.87 25.26 -6.49
C PHE A 517 -12.85 25.92 -5.51
N LEU A 518 -13.86 25.16 -5.06
CA LEU A 518 -14.82 25.62 -4.05
C LEU A 518 -14.21 25.85 -2.67
N LEU A 519 -13.06 25.24 -2.38
CA LEU A 519 -12.30 25.54 -1.16
C LEU A 519 -11.74 26.96 -1.19
N PHE A 520 -11.45 27.53 -2.36
CA PHE A 520 -10.85 28.86 -2.50
C PHE A 520 -11.86 29.94 -2.85
N MET A 521 -12.94 29.61 -3.58
CA MET A 521 -13.91 30.60 -4.08
C MET A 521 -15.31 30.30 -3.55
N LYS A 522 -16.00 31.33 -3.03
CA LYS A 522 -17.44 31.23 -2.69
C LYS A 522 -18.25 31.40 -3.99
N ILE A 523 -18.84 30.29 -4.48
CA ILE A 523 -19.70 30.29 -5.67
C ILE A 523 -21.17 30.34 -5.22
N PRO A 524 -22.02 31.16 -5.85
CA PRO A 524 -23.46 31.17 -5.57
C PRO A 524 -24.11 29.79 -5.77
N VAL A 525 -25.05 29.44 -4.88
CA VAL A 525 -25.74 28.13 -4.87
C VAL A 525 -26.42 27.80 -6.21
N GLN A 526 -26.94 28.80 -6.92
CA GLN A 526 -27.55 28.61 -8.24
C GLN A 526 -26.54 28.15 -9.29
N VAL A 527 -25.34 28.73 -9.30
CA VAL A 527 -24.25 28.36 -10.23
C VAL A 527 -23.73 26.97 -9.90
N MET A 528 -23.64 26.63 -8.61
CA MET A 528 -23.31 25.28 -8.14
C MET A 528 -24.26 24.22 -8.68
N PHE A 529 -25.57 24.51 -8.67
CA PHE A 529 -26.59 23.60 -9.19
C PHE A 529 -26.47 23.40 -10.71
N TYR A 530 -26.21 24.47 -11.47
CA TYR A 530 -26.00 24.35 -12.92
C TYR A 530 -24.76 23.52 -13.27
N ILE A 531 -23.63 23.80 -12.62
CA ILE A 531 -22.39 23.03 -12.84
C ILE A 531 -22.61 21.55 -12.48
N PHE A 532 -23.35 21.29 -11.40
CA PHE A 532 -23.72 19.93 -11.02
C PHE A 532 -24.56 19.24 -12.10
N SER A 533 -25.63 19.88 -12.57
CA SER A 533 -26.50 19.30 -13.61
C SER A 533 -25.72 19.00 -14.90
N ALA A 534 -24.83 19.90 -15.30
CA ALA A 534 -23.93 19.70 -16.44
C ALA A 534 -22.98 18.52 -16.21
N TYR A 535 -22.41 18.39 -15.00
CA TYR A 535 -21.53 17.27 -14.66
C TYR A 535 -22.25 15.92 -14.69
N VAL A 536 -23.49 15.83 -14.19
CA VAL A 536 -24.27 14.58 -14.25
C VAL A 536 -24.53 14.17 -15.69
N ILE A 537 -24.95 15.11 -16.55
CA ILE A 537 -25.18 14.84 -17.98
C ILE A 537 -23.87 14.40 -18.65
N PHE A 538 -22.78 15.12 -18.42
CA PHE A 538 -21.43 14.79 -18.90
C PHE A 538 -21.01 13.38 -18.46
N TYR A 539 -21.20 13.06 -17.18
CA TYR A 539 -20.84 11.77 -16.59
C TYR A 539 -21.60 10.63 -17.26
N ILE A 540 -22.92 10.77 -17.44
CA ILE A 540 -23.76 9.76 -18.09
C ILE A 540 -23.32 9.52 -19.53
N LEU A 541 -23.18 10.59 -20.32
CA LEU A 541 -22.81 10.50 -21.74
C LEU A 541 -21.45 9.83 -21.93
N ILE A 542 -20.43 10.31 -21.21
CA ILE A 542 -19.07 9.79 -21.35
C ILE A 542 -18.96 8.37 -20.79
N SER A 543 -19.74 8.04 -19.76
CA SER A 543 -19.83 6.67 -19.25
C SER A 543 -20.30 5.69 -20.32
N VAL A 544 -21.34 6.04 -21.08
CA VAL A 544 -21.84 5.22 -22.20
C VAL A 544 -20.77 5.05 -23.28
N VAL A 545 -20.08 6.13 -23.65
CA VAL A 545 -18.99 6.09 -24.63
C VAL A 545 -17.87 5.14 -24.17
N PHE A 546 -17.40 5.26 -22.92
CA PHE A 546 -16.36 4.37 -22.39
C PHE A 546 -16.79 2.90 -22.40
N ILE A 547 -18.04 2.58 -22.03
CA ILE A 547 -18.53 1.20 -22.06
C ILE A 547 -18.44 0.61 -23.47
N ILE A 548 -18.84 1.37 -24.50
CA ILE A 548 -18.82 0.92 -25.89
C ILE A 548 -17.37 0.75 -26.38
N VAL A 549 -16.54 1.78 -26.17
CA VAL A 549 -15.15 1.81 -26.61
C VAL A 549 -14.35 0.70 -25.94
N SER A 550 -14.40 0.58 -24.61
CA SER A 550 -13.65 -0.42 -23.85
C SER A 550 -14.01 -1.85 -24.28
N LYS A 551 -15.29 -2.16 -24.51
CA LYS A 551 -15.70 -3.48 -25.01
C LYS A 551 -15.14 -3.76 -26.41
N LYS A 552 -15.24 -2.79 -27.32
CA LYS A 552 -14.76 -2.95 -28.71
C LYS A 552 -13.25 -3.16 -28.75
N TYR A 553 -12.49 -2.37 -28.00
CA TYR A 553 -11.03 -2.50 -27.92
C TYR A 553 -10.61 -3.83 -27.30
N ALA A 554 -11.24 -4.25 -26.21
CA ALA A 554 -10.91 -5.51 -25.55
C ALA A 554 -11.10 -6.73 -26.48
N VAL A 555 -12.22 -6.79 -27.19
CA VAL A 555 -12.50 -7.87 -28.15
C VAL A 555 -11.49 -7.87 -29.29
N ASN A 556 -11.15 -6.70 -29.85
CA ASN A 556 -10.18 -6.59 -30.94
C ASN A 556 -8.77 -7.02 -30.51
N ASN A 557 -8.34 -6.63 -29.31
CA ASN A 557 -7.04 -7.01 -28.78
C ASN A 557 -6.94 -8.52 -28.52
N ILE A 558 -7.98 -9.12 -27.94
CA ILE A 558 -8.02 -10.58 -27.72
C ILE A 558 -8.00 -11.33 -29.05
N LYS A 559 -8.79 -10.91 -30.05
CA LYS A 559 -8.74 -11.50 -31.39
C LYS A 559 -7.35 -11.40 -32.02
N LYS A 560 -6.68 -10.25 -31.87
CA LYS A 560 -5.31 -10.04 -32.36
C LYS A 560 -4.32 -10.96 -31.65
N PHE A 561 -4.44 -11.11 -30.34
CA PHE A 561 -3.66 -12.06 -29.56
C PHE A 561 -3.90 -13.49 -30.04
N ASP A 562 -5.14 -13.98 -30.01
CA ASP A 562 -5.50 -15.34 -30.45
C ASP A 562 -4.98 -15.63 -31.87
N SER A 563 -5.11 -14.69 -32.81
CA SER A 563 -4.63 -14.86 -34.20
C SER A 563 -3.10 -14.97 -34.34
N LYS A 564 -2.33 -14.29 -33.48
CA LYS A 564 -0.85 -14.38 -33.47
C LYS A 564 -0.37 -15.59 -32.68
N TRP A 565 -1.11 -15.96 -31.64
CA TRP A 565 -0.76 -16.98 -30.67
C TRP A 565 -1.18 -18.40 -31.11
N LEU A 566 -2.14 -18.53 -32.04
CA LEU A 566 -2.50 -19.78 -32.72
C LEU A 566 -1.62 -20.11 -33.95
N ARG A 567 -0.74 -19.21 -34.38
CA ARG A 567 0.17 -19.39 -35.54
C ARG A 567 1.56 -19.95 -35.18
N LEU A 568 1.87 -20.01 -33.88
CA LEU A 568 2.95 -20.80 -33.28
C LEU A 568 2.35 -22.08 -32.69
#